data_AF-A0A139KSL1-F1
#
_entry.id   AF-A0A139KSL1-F1
#
_cell.length_a   1.000
_cell.length_b   1.000
_cell.length_c   1.000
_cell.angle_alpha   90.00
_cell.angle_beta   90.00
_cell.angle_gamma   90.00
#
_symmetry.space_group_name_H-M   'P 1'
#
loop_
_entity.id
_entity.type
_entity.pdbx_description
1 polymer ?
#
loop_
_entity_poly.entity_id
_entity_poly.type
_entity_poly.pdbx_seq_one_letter_code
_entity_poly.pdbx_strand_id
1 'polypeptide(L)'
;MKKKMITLAMVLFTFLSCSNKDYFDEGHVDLTPGYTIEEEDTYKVYTLNHPCLMHTNDDFQYVVGKIKTGAQPWGAAWEFLEQNQYTQLNENWTTDAPEILLRNSSGGNFKVAREPGLAAYYLALRWRIAEGLGEEDAYKYADKAVKILDNWSTVCKAIQVENTNDHYALVTGFDGHRFAQAAEVMRDYQPWVDNGGFSKFQTWLKNVVAGPATYFISQKTDPYWSWGGWEVPNVAIMLAIGIVCDDQDMINEAINYYKHGPSSGCIQHLVVALHQDPAGLGEGYCLGQADESGRDQDHAGLSMATLAPMCQAAYNIGEDLYGIKANDSFTTEDGRVYNRYPKYAEYGDVNLTLAFFEYYAKFNCDPIEAVDMPFTYWETRHGQQNEISYQGRGHFYAGYEMIYSHYKHVKGVSAPYSKKFAEKYRPATSIHPFEYDNDFPGIGTLMFYKGE
;
A
#
# COMPACT_ATOMS: atom_id res chain seq x y z
N MET A 1 13.15 37.71 -80.53
CA MET A 1 13.12 36.23 -80.70
C MET A 1 14.16 35.63 -79.77
N LYS A 2 13.91 34.66 -78.88
CA LYS A 2 12.71 33.90 -78.51
C LYS A 2 12.90 33.44 -77.05
N LYS A 3 11.85 33.65 -76.25
CA LYS A 3 11.37 32.90 -75.08
C LYS A 3 11.92 31.48 -74.91
N LYS A 4 12.17 31.11 -73.64
CA LYS A 4 11.75 29.86 -72.94
C LYS A 4 12.20 30.00 -71.47
N MET A 5 11.36 30.45 -70.54
CA MET A 5 10.51 29.59 -69.67
C MET A 5 11.12 28.23 -69.38
N ILE A 6 11.67 28.06 -68.17
CA ILE A 6 11.75 26.76 -67.51
C ILE A 6 11.14 26.91 -66.13
N THR A 7 10.21 26.00 -65.90
CA THR A 7 9.22 25.91 -64.85
C THR A 7 9.83 25.41 -63.53
N LEU A 8 9.23 25.90 -62.45
CA LEU A 8 9.22 25.41 -61.08
C LEU A 8 9.22 23.88 -60.93
N ALA A 9 10.05 23.35 -60.04
CA ALA A 9 9.78 22.10 -59.32
C ALA A 9 10.27 22.27 -57.88
N MET A 10 9.39 22.82 -57.03
CA MET A 10 9.45 22.59 -55.59
C MET A 10 9.17 21.10 -55.38
N VAL A 11 10.15 20.37 -54.85
CA VAL A 11 9.92 19.02 -54.34
C VAL A 11 9.18 19.18 -53.02
N LEU A 12 7.85 19.05 -53.07
CA LEU A 12 7.04 18.68 -51.92
C LEU A 12 7.50 17.29 -51.48
N PHE A 13 8.09 17.17 -50.30
CA PHE A 13 8.07 15.91 -49.57
C PHE A 13 6.71 15.79 -48.89
N THR A 14 5.74 15.22 -49.61
CA THR A 14 4.58 14.58 -48.99
C THR A 14 5.00 13.20 -48.52
N PHE A 15 5.12 13.00 -47.21
CA PHE A 15 4.89 11.68 -46.62
C PHE A 15 3.58 11.76 -45.84
N LEU A 16 2.50 11.34 -46.50
CA LEU A 16 1.27 10.97 -45.85
C LEU A 16 1.28 9.45 -45.64
N SER A 17 1.15 9.12 -44.36
CA SER A 17 0.36 8.04 -43.79
C SER A 17 0.81 6.58 -43.93
N CYS A 18 1.06 6.04 -42.73
CA CYS A 18 0.56 4.77 -42.20
C CYS A 18 1.29 3.48 -42.56
N SER A 19 2.11 3.04 -41.60
CA SER A 19 1.84 1.75 -40.94
C SER A 19 2.24 1.84 -39.46
N ASN A 20 1.28 2.16 -38.58
CA ASN A 20 1.41 1.82 -37.16
C ASN A 20 1.19 0.32 -37.04
N LYS A 21 2.28 -0.41 -37.19
CA LYS A 21 2.44 -1.79 -36.73
C LYS A 21 3.82 -1.83 -36.09
N ASP A 22 3.90 -2.52 -34.97
CA ASP A 22 5.12 -2.83 -34.24
C ASP A 22 5.56 -1.73 -33.26
N TYR A 23 4.72 -1.51 -32.24
CA TYR A 23 5.22 -1.16 -30.91
C TYR A 23 5.13 -2.44 -30.09
N PHE A 24 6.17 -2.79 -29.33
CA PHE A 24 6.35 -4.03 -28.56
C PHE A 24 7.01 -5.19 -29.34
N ASP A 25 8.30 -5.04 -29.59
CA ASP A 25 9.22 -6.17 -29.67
C ASP A 25 10.34 -5.89 -28.65
N GLU A 26 10.72 -6.88 -27.84
CA GLU A 26 11.91 -6.88 -26.96
C GLU A 26 11.90 -6.19 -25.57
N GLY A 27 10.79 -6.19 -24.83
CA GLY A 27 10.86 -5.99 -23.36
C GLY A 27 11.38 -4.62 -22.87
N HIS A 28 11.35 -3.60 -23.73
CA HIS A 28 11.64 -2.22 -23.39
C HIS A 28 10.35 -1.39 -23.36
N VAL A 29 10.17 -0.60 -22.30
CA VAL A 29 9.06 0.37 -22.17
C VAL A 29 9.38 1.58 -23.07
N ASP A 30 8.47 1.93 -23.98
CA ASP A 30 8.55 3.18 -24.74
C ASP A 30 8.25 4.36 -23.80
N LEU A 31 9.23 5.24 -23.64
CA LEU A 31 9.26 6.35 -22.67
C LEU A 31 9.01 7.71 -23.30
N THR A 32 8.27 7.79 -24.41
CA THR A 32 7.94 9.10 -24.99
C THR A 32 7.18 9.96 -23.96
N PRO A 33 7.76 11.05 -23.41
CA PRO A 33 7.09 11.88 -22.43
C PRO A 33 6.05 12.74 -23.14
N GLY A 34 4.79 12.60 -22.75
CA GLY A 34 3.72 13.48 -23.23
C GLY A 34 2.54 12.70 -23.76
N TYR A 35 1.74 12.17 -22.86
CA TYR A 35 0.31 11.95 -23.09
C TYR A 35 -0.36 12.02 -21.72
N THR A 36 -0.67 13.22 -21.24
CA THR A 36 -1.93 13.37 -20.50
C THR A 36 -3.00 13.09 -21.52
N ILE A 37 -3.36 11.81 -21.62
CA ILE A 37 -4.59 11.43 -22.28
C ILE A 37 -5.68 12.10 -21.44
N GLU A 38 -6.60 12.83 -22.08
CA GLU A 38 -7.82 13.27 -21.42
C GLU A 38 -8.60 12.00 -21.04
N GLU A 39 -8.24 11.42 -19.91
CA GLU A 39 -9.10 10.49 -19.20
C GLU A 39 -10.28 11.32 -18.68
N GLU A 40 -11.46 10.70 -18.67
CA GLU A 40 -12.67 11.26 -18.06
C GLU A 40 -12.35 11.82 -16.67
N ASP A 41 -13.09 12.84 -16.21
CA ASP A 41 -12.94 13.40 -14.87
C ASP A 41 -12.75 12.27 -13.84
N THR A 42 -11.53 12.13 -13.33
CA THR A 42 -11.17 11.07 -12.41
C THR A 42 -11.57 11.41 -10.98
N TYR A 43 -12.10 12.63 -10.75
CA TYR A 43 -12.60 13.05 -9.46
C TYR A 43 -13.90 12.32 -9.11
N LYS A 44 -13.93 11.75 -7.92
CA LYS A 44 -15.12 11.11 -7.35
C LYS A 44 -15.40 11.67 -5.97
N VAL A 45 -16.67 11.79 -5.62
CA VAL A 45 -17.09 12.01 -4.24
C VAL A 45 -17.37 10.65 -3.61
N TYR A 46 -16.53 10.25 -2.67
CA TYR A 46 -16.64 8.98 -1.97
C TYR A 46 -17.56 9.10 -0.76
N THR A 47 -18.39 8.08 -0.54
CA THR A 47 -19.16 7.97 0.71
C THR A 47 -18.29 7.31 1.78
N LEU A 48 -18.02 8.04 2.87
CA LEU A 48 -17.13 7.57 3.94
C LEU A 48 -17.95 6.98 5.10
N ASN A 49 -18.15 5.66 5.07
CA ASN A 49 -18.88 4.92 6.11
C ASN A 49 -17.92 4.44 7.20
N HIS A 50 -17.57 5.35 8.10
CA HIS A 50 -16.52 5.08 9.06
C HIS A 50 -16.88 4.05 10.18
N PRO A 51 -15.88 3.33 10.73
CA PRO A 51 -14.50 3.30 10.27
C PRO A 51 -14.41 2.64 8.88
N CYS A 52 -13.57 3.17 7.99
CA CYS A 52 -13.42 2.70 6.61
C CYS A 52 -11.98 2.76 6.09
N LEU A 53 -10.97 2.77 6.99
CA LEU A 53 -9.60 2.39 6.61
C LEU A 53 -9.49 0.87 6.46
N MET A 54 -8.71 0.19 7.30
CA MET A 54 -8.57 -1.27 7.21
C MET A 54 -9.80 -2.05 7.70
N HIS A 55 -10.57 -1.47 8.62
CA HIS A 55 -11.66 -2.15 9.32
C HIS A 55 -12.97 -1.40 9.18
N THR A 56 -14.06 -2.16 9.06
CA THR A 56 -15.42 -1.65 9.13
C THR A 56 -16.12 -2.07 10.42
N ASN A 57 -17.27 -1.46 10.74
CA ASN A 57 -18.12 -1.92 11.84
C ASN A 57 -18.56 -3.38 11.66
N ASP A 58 -18.81 -3.82 10.42
CA ASP A 58 -19.19 -5.19 10.11
C ASP A 58 -18.04 -6.18 10.37
N ASP A 59 -16.79 -5.78 10.12
CA ASP A 59 -15.62 -6.59 10.47
C ASP A 59 -15.49 -6.79 11.98
N PHE A 60 -15.67 -5.72 12.77
CA PHE A 60 -15.65 -5.85 14.24
C PHE A 60 -16.79 -6.74 14.74
N GLN A 61 -18.01 -6.59 14.22
CA GLN A 61 -19.13 -7.46 14.58
C GLN A 61 -18.85 -8.93 14.22
N TYR A 62 -18.25 -9.19 13.06
CA TYR A 62 -17.86 -10.52 12.63
C TYR A 62 -16.85 -11.15 13.60
N VAL A 63 -15.77 -10.44 13.92
CA VAL A 63 -14.71 -10.92 14.80
C VAL A 63 -15.23 -11.17 16.23
N VAL A 64 -16.01 -10.23 16.77
CA VAL A 64 -16.67 -10.39 18.07
C VAL A 64 -17.56 -11.64 18.08
N GLY A 65 -18.33 -11.87 17.02
CA GLY A 65 -19.14 -13.08 16.87
C GLY A 65 -18.30 -14.36 16.90
N LYS A 66 -17.17 -14.38 16.18
CA LYS A 66 -16.25 -15.53 16.18
C LYS A 66 -15.67 -15.80 17.56
N ILE A 67 -15.19 -14.77 18.26
CA ILE A 67 -14.63 -14.90 19.61
C ILE A 67 -15.69 -15.41 20.60
N LYS A 68 -16.91 -14.86 20.59
CA LYS A 68 -18.01 -15.31 21.47
C LYS A 68 -18.35 -16.80 21.31
N THR A 69 -18.18 -17.34 20.11
CA THR A 69 -18.43 -18.75 19.82
C THR A 69 -17.23 -19.67 20.08
N GLY A 70 -16.08 -19.13 20.51
CA GLY A 70 -14.84 -19.89 20.70
C GLY A 70 -14.23 -20.38 19.39
N ALA A 71 -14.54 -19.75 18.26
CA ALA A 71 -14.03 -20.15 16.96
C ALA A 71 -12.52 -19.89 16.84
N GLN A 72 -11.79 -20.87 16.31
CA GLN A 72 -10.36 -20.74 16.03
C GLN A 72 -10.14 -20.41 14.54
N PRO A 73 -9.10 -19.62 14.20
CA PRO A 73 -8.03 -19.10 15.06
C PRO A 73 -8.36 -17.79 15.80
N TRP A 74 -9.57 -17.21 15.64
CA TRP A 74 -9.91 -15.90 16.23
C TRP A 74 -9.73 -15.85 17.74
N GLY A 75 -10.14 -16.89 18.47
CA GLY A 75 -9.94 -16.96 19.92
C GLY A 75 -8.46 -16.89 20.31
N ALA A 76 -7.60 -17.68 19.67
CA ALA A 76 -6.17 -17.66 19.97
C ALA A 76 -5.49 -16.35 19.53
N ALA A 77 -5.92 -15.75 18.41
CA ALA A 77 -5.43 -14.44 17.97
C ALA A 77 -5.85 -13.31 18.92
N TRP A 78 -7.05 -13.41 19.50
CA TRP A 78 -7.53 -12.50 20.53
C TRP A 78 -6.72 -12.62 21.83
N GLU A 79 -6.49 -13.84 22.31
CA GLU A 79 -5.63 -14.10 23.48
C GLU A 79 -4.19 -13.60 23.26
N PHE A 80 -3.68 -13.70 22.02
CA PHE A 80 -2.39 -13.11 21.69
C PHE A 80 -2.40 -11.57 21.81
N LEU A 81 -3.46 -10.92 21.32
CA LEU A 81 -3.62 -9.46 21.46
C LEU A 81 -3.76 -9.04 22.94
N GLU A 82 -4.39 -9.85 23.79
CA GLU A 82 -4.49 -9.65 25.25
C GLU A 82 -3.15 -9.57 25.94
N GLN A 83 -2.26 -10.47 25.56
CA GLN A 83 -0.97 -10.68 26.20
C GLN A 83 0.11 -9.80 25.58
N ASN A 84 -0.18 -9.11 24.48
CA ASN A 84 0.78 -8.29 23.78
C ASN A 84 1.23 -7.10 24.66
N GLN A 85 2.54 -6.82 24.71
CA GLN A 85 3.09 -5.72 25.52
C GLN A 85 2.50 -4.34 25.17
N TYR A 86 2.03 -4.17 23.92
CA TYR A 86 1.48 -2.92 23.42
C TYR A 86 0.03 -2.66 23.82
N THR A 87 -0.69 -3.66 24.33
CA THR A 87 -2.07 -3.54 24.82
C THR A 87 -2.17 -3.47 26.35
N GLN A 88 -1.04 -3.50 27.06
CA GLN A 88 -1.03 -3.48 28.52
C GLN A 88 -1.39 -2.09 29.06
N LEU A 89 -2.14 -2.03 30.17
CA LEU A 89 -2.62 -0.78 30.80
C LEU A 89 -1.57 -0.07 31.69
N ASN A 90 -0.28 -0.41 31.58
CA ASN A 90 0.81 0.34 32.23
C ASN A 90 1.03 1.71 31.56
N GLU A 91 1.94 2.54 32.07
CA GLU A 91 2.18 3.89 31.52
C GLU A 91 3.14 3.92 30.32
N ASN A 92 3.63 2.77 29.85
CA ASN A 92 4.54 2.71 28.71
C ASN A 92 3.90 3.33 27.46
N TRP A 93 4.74 4.00 26.66
CA TRP A 93 4.42 4.58 25.34
C TRP A 93 3.56 5.85 25.37
N THR A 94 3.18 6.34 26.56
CA THR A 94 2.27 7.49 26.70
C THR A 94 2.95 8.87 26.64
N THR A 95 4.28 8.95 26.77
CA THR A 95 5.01 10.23 26.91
C THR A 95 6.17 10.44 25.92
N ASP A 96 6.36 9.57 24.93
CA ASP A 96 7.63 9.47 24.18
C ASP A 96 7.72 10.31 22.89
N ALA A 97 6.76 11.21 22.65
CA ALA A 97 6.75 12.04 21.44
C ALA A 97 7.87 13.11 21.47
N PRO A 98 8.76 13.17 20.46
CA PRO A 98 9.69 14.28 20.30
C PRO A 98 9.00 15.49 19.66
N GLU A 99 9.51 16.70 19.87
CA GLU A 99 9.01 17.89 19.13
C GLU A 99 9.24 17.78 17.62
N ILE A 100 10.32 17.11 17.20
CA ILE A 100 10.67 16.92 15.79
C ILE A 100 11.08 15.45 15.56
N LEU A 101 10.48 14.83 14.54
CA LEU A 101 10.93 13.56 13.99
C LEU A 101 11.96 13.81 12.88
N LEU A 102 13.10 13.14 12.98
CA LEU A 102 14.21 13.23 12.03
C LEU A 102 14.60 11.84 11.56
N ARG A 103 14.82 11.72 10.24
CA ARG A 103 15.49 10.60 9.61
C ARG A 103 16.36 11.09 8.45
N ASN A 104 17.62 10.66 8.46
CA ASN A 104 18.57 10.85 7.38
C ASN A 104 19.32 9.54 7.11
N SER A 105 20.28 9.56 6.18
CA SER A 105 21.05 8.37 5.76
C SER A 105 21.94 7.81 6.87
N SER A 106 22.25 8.60 7.90
CA SER A 106 23.06 8.21 9.05
C SER A 106 22.23 7.82 10.26
N GLY A 107 20.89 7.81 10.15
CA GLY A 107 19.96 7.49 11.22
C GLY A 107 19.06 8.66 11.61
N GLY A 108 18.66 8.73 12.87
CA GLY A 108 17.72 9.72 13.37
C GLY A 108 16.95 9.20 14.58
N ASN A 109 15.96 9.96 15.04
CA ASN A 109 15.13 9.58 16.19
C ASN A 109 13.82 8.89 15.79
N PHE A 110 13.52 8.73 14.49
CA PHE A 110 12.23 8.22 13.99
C PHE A 110 11.71 6.93 14.65
N LYS A 111 12.61 6.04 15.10
CA LYS A 111 12.25 4.78 15.77
C LYS A 111 11.38 4.97 17.01
N VAL A 112 11.41 6.15 17.64
CA VAL A 112 10.57 6.47 18.81
C VAL A 112 9.07 6.54 18.48
N ALA A 113 8.70 6.67 17.20
CA ALA A 113 7.30 6.68 16.75
C ALA A 113 6.68 5.29 16.64
N ARG A 114 7.50 4.26 16.38
CA ARG A 114 7.04 2.92 16.05
C ARG A 114 6.20 2.28 17.16
N GLU A 115 6.76 2.21 18.36
CA GLU A 115 6.15 1.49 19.50
C GLU A 115 4.89 2.21 20.01
N PRO A 116 4.87 3.55 20.19
CA PRO A 116 3.66 4.27 20.52
C PRO A 116 2.57 4.17 19.44
N GLY A 117 2.94 4.24 18.16
CA GLY A 117 1.98 4.08 17.06
C GLY A 117 1.32 2.70 17.06
N LEU A 118 2.11 1.63 17.24
CA LEU A 118 1.59 0.27 17.38
C LEU A 118 0.71 0.11 18.63
N ALA A 119 1.15 0.65 19.77
CA ALA A 119 0.38 0.62 21.00
C ALA A 119 -0.97 1.32 20.84
N ALA A 120 -1.00 2.52 20.25
CA ALA A 120 -2.25 3.23 20.01
C ALA A 120 -3.22 2.41 19.14
N TYR A 121 -2.73 1.82 18.04
CA TYR A 121 -3.57 1.02 17.15
C TYR A 121 -4.05 -0.28 17.81
N TYR A 122 -3.18 -1.02 18.49
CA TYR A 122 -3.56 -2.27 19.16
C TYR A 122 -4.47 -2.04 20.37
N LEU A 123 -4.28 -0.95 21.11
CA LEU A 123 -5.21 -0.54 22.17
C LEU A 123 -6.58 -0.15 21.59
N ALA A 124 -6.61 0.49 20.41
CA ALA A 124 -7.85 0.81 19.72
C ALA A 124 -8.61 -0.45 19.28
N LEU A 125 -7.91 -1.44 18.70
CA LEU A 125 -8.51 -2.74 18.39
C LEU A 125 -8.98 -3.46 19.66
N ARG A 126 -8.15 -3.45 20.71
CA ARG A 126 -8.47 -4.05 22.01
C ARG A 126 -9.75 -3.45 22.57
N TRP A 127 -9.89 -2.12 22.56
CA TRP A 127 -11.10 -1.44 22.99
C TRP A 127 -12.32 -1.89 22.19
N ARG A 128 -12.31 -1.77 20.86
CA ARG A 128 -13.48 -2.09 20.02
C ARG A 128 -13.98 -3.51 20.20
N ILE A 129 -13.06 -4.47 20.20
CA ILE A 129 -13.40 -5.88 20.33
C ILE A 129 -13.88 -6.16 21.77
N ALA A 130 -13.17 -5.67 22.79
CA ALA A 130 -13.55 -5.84 24.19
C ALA A 130 -14.92 -5.21 24.51
N GLU A 131 -15.22 -4.04 23.94
CA GLU A 131 -16.53 -3.39 24.04
C GLU A 131 -17.62 -4.29 23.44
N GLY A 132 -17.42 -4.80 22.22
CA GLY A 132 -18.35 -5.73 21.58
C GLY A 132 -18.53 -7.05 22.35
N LEU A 133 -17.52 -7.48 23.09
CA LEU A 133 -17.56 -8.64 24.00
C LEU A 133 -18.24 -8.32 25.35
N GLY A 134 -18.37 -7.04 25.70
CA GLY A 134 -18.93 -6.60 26.98
C GLY A 134 -17.95 -6.68 28.16
N GLU A 135 -16.65 -6.56 27.89
CA GLU A 135 -15.62 -6.55 28.94
C GLU A 135 -15.63 -5.22 29.71
N GLU A 136 -15.50 -5.30 31.05
CA GLU A 136 -15.55 -4.12 31.93
C GLU A 136 -14.40 -3.13 31.65
N ASP A 137 -13.22 -3.65 31.31
CA ASP A 137 -12.01 -2.85 31.10
C ASP A 137 -11.90 -2.24 29.68
N ALA A 138 -12.87 -2.48 28.80
CA ALA A 138 -12.83 -2.05 27.40
C ALA A 138 -12.42 -0.57 27.25
N TYR A 139 -13.06 0.32 28.01
CA TYR A 139 -12.84 1.77 27.93
C TYR A 139 -11.48 2.22 28.49
N LYS A 140 -10.83 1.43 29.36
CA LYS A 140 -9.47 1.74 29.82
C LYS A 140 -8.45 1.67 28.68
N TYR A 141 -8.68 0.77 27.71
CA TYR A 141 -7.84 0.67 26.53
C TYR A 141 -8.06 1.87 25.59
N ALA A 142 -9.31 2.34 25.45
CA ALA A 142 -9.62 3.57 24.71
C ALA A 142 -8.92 4.78 25.34
N ASP A 143 -9.03 4.96 26.66
CA ASP A 143 -8.38 6.05 27.39
C ASP A 143 -6.86 6.07 27.17
N LYS A 144 -6.22 4.90 27.22
CA LYS A 144 -4.78 4.81 26.97
C LYS A 144 -4.43 5.08 25.51
N ALA A 145 -5.20 4.56 24.56
CA ALA A 145 -4.98 4.81 23.13
C ALA A 145 -5.01 6.32 22.83
N VAL A 146 -6.06 7.02 23.28
CA VAL A 146 -6.17 8.47 23.02
C VAL A 146 -5.15 9.29 23.81
N LYS A 147 -4.69 8.84 24.97
CA LYS A 147 -3.56 9.48 25.68
C LYS A 147 -2.28 9.48 24.84
N ILE A 148 -2.01 8.39 24.12
CA ILE A 148 -0.88 8.32 23.19
C ILE A 148 -1.10 9.27 22.01
N LEU A 149 -2.28 9.22 21.37
CA LEU A 149 -2.62 10.10 20.24
C LEU A 149 -2.54 11.59 20.62
N ASP A 150 -3.08 11.96 21.78
CA ASP A 150 -3.04 13.33 22.29
C ASP A 150 -1.62 13.79 22.63
N ASN A 151 -0.77 12.91 23.18
CA ASN A 151 0.64 13.23 23.42
C ASN A 151 1.36 13.55 22.10
N TRP A 152 1.18 12.72 21.08
CA TRP A 152 1.82 12.91 19.78
C TRP A 152 1.33 14.15 19.05
N SER A 153 0.02 14.38 19.00
CA SER A 153 -0.54 15.60 18.39
C SER A 153 -0.21 16.88 19.15
N THR A 154 0.01 16.78 20.47
CA THR A 154 0.38 17.93 21.31
C THR A 154 1.87 18.24 21.26
N VAL A 155 2.75 17.25 21.19
CA VAL A 155 4.20 17.46 21.32
C VAL A 155 4.89 17.50 19.96
N CYS A 156 4.61 16.55 19.06
CA CYS A 156 5.29 16.47 17.77
C CYS A 156 4.81 17.59 16.84
N LYS A 157 5.72 18.46 16.41
CA LYS A 157 5.42 19.66 15.60
C LYS A 157 5.82 19.53 14.14
N ALA A 158 6.75 18.63 13.83
CA ALA A 158 7.22 18.44 12.47
C ALA A 158 7.86 17.07 12.28
N ILE A 159 7.71 16.54 11.06
CA ILE A 159 8.68 15.64 10.46
C ILE A 159 9.64 16.53 9.66
N GLN A 160 10.93 16.47 9.98
CA GLN A 160 11.92 17.33 9.35
C GLN A 160 12.16 16.91 7.90
N VAL A 161 11.83 17.81 6.97
CA VAL A 161 12.14 17.69 5.55
C VAL A 161 13.51 18.32 5.29
N GLU A 162 14.47 17.55 4.78
CA GLU A 162 15.78 18.04 4.38
C GLU A 162 15.84 18.08 2.85
N ASN A 163 16.11 19.26 2.26
CA ASN A 163 16.05 19.49 0.80
C ASN A 163 16.93 18.56 -0.07
N THR A 164 17.90 17.87 0.52
CA THR A 164 18.82 16.97 -0.18
C THR A 164 18.63 15.50 0.21
N ASN A 165 17.70 15.20 1.13
CA ASN A 165 17.54 13.86 1.65
C ASN A 165 16.07 13.47 1.85
N ASP A 166 15.60 12.55 1.01
CA ASP A 166 14.23 12.04 1.03
C ASP A 166 13.92 11.09 2.20
N HIS A 167 14.89 10.72 3.06
CA HIS A 167 14.69 9.65 4.06
C HIS A 167 13.55 9.94 5.05
N TYR A 168 13.11 11.19 5.20
CA TYR A 168 11.92 11.55 5.96
C TYR A 168 10.65 10.87 5.41
N ALA A 169 10.61 10.55 4.11
CA ALA A 169 9.48 9.88 3.45
C ALA A 169 9.18 8.49 4.02
N LEU A 170 10.19 7.83 4.61
CA LEU A 170 9.99 6.56 5.31
C LEU A 170 9.35 6.74 6.68
N VAL A 171 9.49 7.91 7.30
CA VAL A 171 8.81 8.23 8.58
C VAL A 171 7.35 8.58 8.30
N THR A 172 7.11 9.45 7.32
CA THR A 172 5.76 9.87 6.92
C THR A 172 4.90 8.68 6.50
N GLY A 173 5.42 7.85 5.59
CA GLY A 173 4.74 6.66 5.11
C GLY A 173 4.47 5.68 6.24
N PHE A 174 5.51 5.10 6.84
CA PHE A 174 5.34 3.94 7.74
C PHE A 174 4.83 4.30 9.13
N ASP A 175 5.41 5.33 9.77
CA ASP A 175 5.04 5.69 11.14
C ASP A 175 3.70 6.42 11.18
N GLY A 176 3.42 7.27 10.18
CA GLY A 176 2.12 7.91 10.01
C GLY A 176 0.96 6.92 9.91
N HIS A 177 1.15 5.80 9.19
CA HIS A 177 0.12 4.76 9.03
C HIS A 177 -0.39 4.21 10.35
N ARG A 178 0.50 3.90 11.30
CA ARG A 178 0.12 3.36 12.61
C ARG A 178 -0.83 4.30 13.34
N PHE A 179 -0.52 5.60 13.31
CA PHE A 179 -1.33 6.64 13.94
C PHE A 179 -2.66 6.87 13.23
N ALA A 180 -2.68 6.89 11.89
CA ALA A 180 -3.91 7.07 11.12
C ALA A 180 -4.90 5.91 11.36
N GLN A 181 -4.41 4.67 11.37
CA GLN A 181 -5.24 3.49 11.67
C GLN A 181 -5.81 3.54 13.09
N ALA A 182 -5.01 3.94 14.07
CA ALA A 182 -5.48 4.12 15.45
C ALA A 182 -6.57 5.21 15.55
N ALA A 183 -6.33 6.38 14.94
CA ALA A 183 -7.26 7.50 14.96
C ALA A 183 -8.60 7.14 14.33
N GLU A 184 -8.60 6.40 13.22
CA GLU A 184 -9.81 5.94 12.57
C GLU A 184 -10.63 5.01 13.46
N VAL A 185 -9.99 4.05 14.14
CA VAL A 185 -10.69 3.13 15.03
C VAL A 185 -11.27 3.89 16.24
N MET A 186 -10.54 4.89 16.77
CA MET A 186 -10.91 5.72 17.92
C MET A 186 -11.89 6.86 17.63
N ARG A 187 -12.24 7.12 16.37
CA ARG A 187 -12.95 8.34 15.94
C ARG A 187 -14.33 8.59 16.55
N ASP A 188 -14.95 7.57 17.14
CA ASP A 188 -16.27 7.64 17.80
C ASP A 188 -16.17 7.38 19.32
N TYR A 189 -14.95 7.35 19.87
CA TYR A 189 -14.76 7.34 21.32
C TYR A 189 -15.17 8.71 21.90
N GLN A 190 -16.43 8.81 22.32
CA GLN A 190 -17.09 10.07 22.63
C GLN A 190 -16.32 10.99 23.61
N PRO A 191 -15.69 10.50 24.69
CA PRO A 191 -14.89 11.34 25.59
C PRO A 191 -13.74 12.10 24.89
N TRP A 192 -13.10 11.49 23.88
CA TRP A 192 -12.03 12.10 23.09
C TRP A 192 -12.57 13.03 21.99
N VAL A 193 -13.71 12.68 21.40
CA VAL A 193 -14.36 13.54 20.40
C VAL A 193 -14.89 14.82 21.05
N ASP A 194 -15.64 14.69 22.15
CA ASP A 194 -16.29 15.80 22.85
C ASP A 194 -15.28 16.82 23.42
N ASN A 195 -14.09 16.36 23.81
CA ASN A 195 -13.04 17.23 24.32
C ASN A 195 -12.21 17.91 23.20
N GLY A 196 -12.54 17.62 21.94
CA GLY A 196 -11.87 18.15 20.74
C GLY A 196 -10.55 17.46 20.40
N GLY A 197 -10.21 16.34 21.03
CA GLY A 197 -8.98 15.59 20.79
C GLY A 197 -8.89 15.05 19.36
N PHE A 198 -9.97 14.46 18.84
CA PHE A 198 -9.99 13.96 17.45
C PHE A 198 -9.71 15.06 16.42
N SER A 199 -10.35 16.23 16.55
CA SER A 199 -10.14 17.37 15.64
C SER A 199 -8.70 17.92 15.71
N LYS A 200 -8.11 17.98 16.91
CA LYS A 200 -6.69 18.33 17.07
C LYS A 200 -5.78 17.30 16.39
N PHE A 201 -6.11 16.02 16.51
CA PHE A 201 -5.35 14.94 15.89
C PHE A 201 -5.43 14.95 14.36
N GLN A 202 -6.62 15.19 13.78
CA GLN A 202 -6.79 15.39 12.34
C GLN A 202 -5.94 16.57 11.83
N THR A 203 -5.89 17.67 12.60
CA THR A 203 -5.04 18.83 12.27
C THR A 203 -3.56 18.46 12.29
N TRP A 204 -3.13 17.65 13.28
CA TRP A 204 -1.76 17.16 13.35
C TRP A 204 -1.42 16.25 12.16
N LEU A 205 -2.29 15.29 11.80
CA LEU A 205 -2.09 14.42 10.64
C LEU A 205 -1.89 15.25 9.36
N LYS A 206 -2.76 16.23 9.10
CA LYS A 206 -2.65 17.09 7.91
C LYS A 206 -1.37 17.92 7.89
N ASN A 207 -1.03 18.57 9.00
CA ASN A 207 0.08 19.52 9.03
C ASN A 207 1.46 18.85 9.16
N VAL A 208 1.56 17.76 9.93
CA VAL A 208 2.83 17.13 10.30
C VAL A 208 3.15 15.92 9.43
N VAL A 209 2.14 15.18 8.97
CA VAL A 209 2.33 13.93 8.21
C VAL A 209 2.01 14.09 6.73
N ALA A 210 0.80 14.58 6.39
CA ALA A 210 0.37 14.68 5.00
C ALA A 210 1.18 15.71 4.21
N GLY A 211 1.46 16.89 4.78
CA GLY A 211 2.26 17.93 4.11
C GLY A 211 3.60 17.41 3.54
N PRO A 212 4.47 16.78 4.37
CA PRO A 212 5.69 16.14 3.88
C PRO A 212 5.46 15.00 2.87
N ALA A 213 4.42 14.18 3.04
CA ALA A 213 4.10 13.09 2.10
C ALA A 213 3.69 13.63 0.72
N THR A 214 2.77 14.60 0.67
CA THR A 214 2.37 15.29 -0.55
C THR A 214 3.55 15.98 -1.21
N TYR A 215 4.41 16.66 -0.43
CA TYR A 215 5.63 17.27 -0.97
C TYR A 215 6.56 16.24 -1.62
N PHE A 216 6.80 15.10 -0.96
CA PHE A 216 7.63 14.03 -1.51
C PHE A 216 7.07 13.49 -2.84
N ILE A 217 5.77 13.22 -2.89
CA ILE A 217 5.08 12.72 -4.09
C ILE A 217 5.09 13.76 -5.21
N SER A 218 4.94 15.05 -4.92
CA SER A 218 4.93 16.11 -5.92
C SER A 218 6.29 16.32 -6.62
N GLN A 219 7.39 15.76 -6.10
CA GLN A 219 8.72 15.84 -6.74
C GLN A 219 8.98 14.69 -7.73
N LYS A 220 8.07 13.73 -7.87
CA LYS A 220 8.30 12.52 -8.67
C LYS A 220 7.87 12.72 -10.13
N THR A 221 8.79 12.42 -11.04
CA THR A 221 8.62 12.71 -12.47
C THR A 221 8.79 11.51 -13.39
N ASP A 222 9.43 10.45 -12.91
CA ASP A 222 9.74 9.26 -13.69
C ASP A 222 10.01 8.06 -12.76
N PRO A 223 9.84 6.82 -13.24
CA PRO A 223 9.98 5.63 -12.41
C PRO A 223 11.43 5.18 -12.17
N TYR A 224 12.43 5.78 -12.83
CA TYR A 224 13.83 5.33 -12.77
C TYR A 224 14.60 5.98 -11.62
N TRP A 225 14.23 7.21 -11.24
CA TRP A 225 14.89 7.95 -10.16
C TRP A 225 14.19 7.83 -8.80
N SER A 226 13.33 6.83 -8.65
CA SER A 226 12.55 6.58 -7.42
C SER A 226 12.41 5.10 -7.09
N TRP A 227 11.63 4.81 -6.04
CA TRP A 227 11.45 3.47 -5.48
C TRP A 227 10.01 3.29 -4.97
N GLY A 228 9.39 2.17 -5.32
CA GLY A 228 8.05 1.81 -4.87
C GLY A 228 7.95 1.78 -3.35
N GLY A 229 8.99 1.28 -2.66
CA GLY A 229 9.04 1.19 -1.20
C GLY A 229 9.09 2.54 -0.49
N TRP A 230 9.23 3.65 -1.23
CA TRP A 230 9.18 5.01 -0.70
C TRP A 230 7.88 5.70 -1.10
N GLU A 231 7.44 5.55 -2.35
CA GLU A 231 6.24 6.22 -2.84
C GLU A 231 4.95 5.55 -2.39
N VAL A 232 4.81 4.22 -2.51
CA VAL A 232 3.58 3.51 -2.13
C VAL A 232 3.18 3.80 -0.67
N PRO A 233 4.10 3.80 0.30
CA PRO A 233 3.78 4.23 1.67
C PRO A 233 3.27 5.66 1.80
N ASN A 234 3.82 6.59 1.02
CA ASN A 234 3.42 8.00 1.04
C ASN A 234 2.05 8.22 0.38
N VAL A 235 1.79 7.55 -0.74
CA VAL A 235 0.46 7.54 -1.38
C VAL A 235 -0.58 6.92 -0.44
N ALA A 236 -0.22 5.79 0.19
CA ALA A 236 -1.09 5.11 1.13
C ALA A 236 -1.43 5.98 2.36
N ILE A 237 -0.47 6.72 2.93
CA ILE A 237 -0.75 7.58 4.09
C ILE A 237 -1.54 8.82 3.68
N MET A 238 -1.33 9.36 2.47
CA MET A 238 -2.19 10.40 1.90
C MET A 238 -3.64 9.93 1.81
N LEU A 239 -3.89 8.72 1.26
CA LEU A 239 -5.24 8.15 1.23
C LEU A 239 -5.83 7.99 2.64
N ALA A 240 -5.04 7.43 3.57
CA ALA A 240 -5.51 7.18 4.93
C ALA A 240 -5.85 8.49 5.68
N ILE A 241 -5.02 9.53 5.56
CA ILE A 241 -5.29 10.84 6.15
C ILE A 241 -6.48 11.51 5.47
N GLY A 242 -6.59 11.39 4.15
CA GLY A 242 -7.72 11.88 3.38
C GLY A 242 -9.04 11.32 3.92
N ILE A 243 -9.12 9.99 4.12
CA ILE A 243 -10.28 9.33 4.72
C ILE A 243 -10.51 9.82 6.15
N VAL A 244 -9.51 9.74 7.04
CA VAL A 244 -9.65 10.14 8.46
C VAL A 244 -10.10 11.59 8.62
N CYS A 245 -9.73 12.46 7.68
CA CYS A 245 -10.02 13.89 7.72
C CYS A 245 -11.22 14.32 6.86
N ASP A 246 -11.97 13.38 6.27
CA ASP A 246 -13.05 13.64 5.32
C ASP A 246 -12.62 14.53 4.12
N ASP A 247 -11.35 14.44 3.72
CA ASP A 247 -10.72 15.26 2.68
C ASP A 247 -10.78 14.55 1.32
N GLN A 248 -11.87 14.82 0.59
CA GLN A 248 -12.13 14.21 -0.73
C GLN A 248 -11.02 14.53 -1.74
N ASP A 249 -10.40 15.71 -1.68
CA ASP A 249 -9.38 16.10 -2.64
C ASP A 249 -8.12 15.26 -2.44
N MET A 250 -7.69 15.07 -1.18
CA MET A 250 -6.54 14.21 -0.86
C MET A 250 -6.82 12.73 -1.17
N ILE A 251 -8.04 12.25 -0.95
CA ILE A 251 -8.45 10.89 -1.35
C ILE A 251 -8.28 10.71 -2.86
N ASN A 252 -8.81 11.65 -3.66
CA ASN A 252 -8.69 11.60 -5.12
C ASN A 252 -7.24 11.73 -5.58
N GLU A 253 -6.45 12.63 -4.98
CA GLU A 253 -5.03 12.79 -5.29
C GLU A 253 -4.27 11.46 -5.11
N ALA A 254 -4.46 10.80 -3.97
CA ALA A 254 -3.79 9.53 -3.68
C ALA A 254 -4.22 8.40 -4.62
N ILE A 255 -5.54 8.21 -4.83
CA ILE A 255 -6.07 7.19 -5.74
C ILE A 255 -5.61 7.42 -7.17
N ASN A 256 -5.65 8.66 -7.65
CA ASN A 256 -5.24 9.00 -9.00
C ASN A 256 -3.74 8.85 -9.19
N TYR A 257 -2.92 9.23 -8.20
CA TYR A 257 -1.48 8.98 -8.26
C TYR A 257 -1.16 7.49 -8.31
N TYR A 258 -1.82 6.66 -7.49
CA TYR A 258 -1.59 5.22 -7.52
C TYR A 258 -1.98 4.57 -8.86
N LYS A 259 -2.99 5.10 -9.53
CA LYS A 259 -3.49 4.54 -10.79
C LYS A 259 -2.82 5.12 -12.03
N HIS A 260 -2.35 6.36 -11.98
CA HIS A 260 -1.96 7.14 -13.16
C HIS A 260 -0.68 7.98 -12.95
N GLY A 261 -0.05 7.86 -11.78
CA GLY A 261 1.15 8.62 -11.44
C GLY A 261 2.35 8.25 -12.33
N PRO A 262 3.34 9.16 -12.46
CA PRO A 262 4.43 9.00 -13.42
C PRO A 262 5.60 8.13 -12.90
N SER A 263 5.51 7.61 -11.68
CA SER A 263 6.64 6.98 -10.96
C SER A 263 6.21 5.76 -10.16
N SER A 264 7.13 5.10 -9.45
CA SER A 264 6.95 3.80 -8.78
C SER A 264 5.82 3.70 -7.74
N GLY A 265 5.26 4.82 -7.28
CA GLY A 265 4.04 4.80 -6.46
C GLY A 265 2.78 4.49 -7.26
N CYS A 266 2.84 4.51 -8.59
CA CYS A 266 1.80 4.04 -9.49
C CYS A 266 1.98 2.55 -9.80
N ILE A 267 0.88 1.78 -9.81
CA ILE A 267 0.92 0.32 -10.00
C ILE A 267 1.59 -0.12 -11.31
N GLN A 268 1.47 0.67 -12.38
CA GLN A 268 2.14 0.41 -13.67
C GLN A 268 3.66 0.43 -13.56
N HIS A 269 4.19 1.27 -12.69
CA HIS A 269 5.62 1.46 -12.49
C HIS A 269 6.15 0.69 -11.30
N LEU A 270 5.27 0.30 -10.37
CA LEU A 270 5.57 -0.64 -9.31
C LEU A 270 5.79 -2.05 -9.88
N VAL A 271 4.85 -2.56 -10.69
CA VAL A 271 4.94 -3.89 -11.32
C VAL A 271 5.51 -3.75 -12.72
N VAL A 272 6.82 -3.95 -12.83
CA VAL A 272 7.61 -3.64 -14.04
C VAL A 272 7.62 -4.77 -15.06
N ALA A 273 7.34 -6.00 -14.64
CA ALA A 273 7.19 -7.14 -15.53
C ALA A 273 6.23 -8.19 -14.96
N LEU A 274 5.52 -8.87 -15.86
CA LEU A 274 4.75 -10.07 -15.55
C LEU A 274 5.46 -11.30 -16.11
N HIS A 275 5.41 -12.38 -15.35
CA HIS A 275 6.04 -13.64 -15.69
C HIS A 275 5.08 -14.80 -15.51
N GLN A 276 5.15 -15.78 -16.41
CA GLN A 276 4.51 -17.06 -16.17
C GLN A 276 5.08 -17.68 -14.89
N ASP A 277 4.22 -18.25 -14.06
CA ASP A 277 4.67 -19.00 -12.90
C ASP A 277 5.46 -20.26 -13.33
N PRO A 278 6.70 -20.47 -12.85
CA PRO A 278 7.51 -21.61 -13.27
C PRO A 278 6.99 -22.95 -12.75
N ALA A 279 6.06 -22.98 -11.78
CA ALA A 279 5.39 -24.21 -11.37
C ALA A 279 4.19 -24.56 -12.28
N GLY A 280 3.89 -23.73 -13.29
CA GLY A 280 2.91 -24.05 -14.34
C GLY A 280 1.46 -23.98 -13.89
N LEU A 281 1.12 -23.05 -12.97
CA LEU A 281 -0.23 -22.92 -12.41
C LEU A 281 -1.32 -22.48 -13.42
N GLY A 282 -0.98 -22.24 -14.69
CA GLY A 282 -1.92 -22.07 -15.80
C GLY A 282 -2.04 -20.65 -16.37
N GLU A 283 -2.86 -20.50 -17.42
CA GLU A 283 -3.22 -19.20 -18.01
C GLU A 283 -4.05 -18.35 -17.02
N GLY A 284 -3.83 -17.03 -17.01
CA GLY A 284 -4.49 -16.10 -16.07
C GLY A 284 -3.88 -16.04 -14.68
N TYR A 285 -2.75 -16.73 -14.46
CA TYR A 285 -1.96 -16.66 -13.23
C TYR A 285 -0.51 -16.30 -13.55
N CYS A 286 -0.07 -15.15 -13.04
CA CYS A 286 1.28 -14.63 -13.28
C CYS A 286 1.88 -14.04 -12.02
N LEU A 287 3.21 -14.01 -12.03
CA LEU A 287 4.01 -13.38 -10.99
C LEU A 287 4.41 -11.98 -11.48
N GLY A 288 4.20 -10.98 -10.64
CA GLY A 288 4.54 -9.59 -10.91
C GLY A 288 5.86 -9.22 -10.28
N GLN A 289 6.89 -9.05 -11.10
CA GLN A 289 8.15 -8.49 -10.66
C GLN A 289 7.95 -7.00 -10.33
N ALA A 290 8.35 -6.60 -9.14
CA ALA A 290 8.37 -5.20 -8.76
C ALA A 290 9.68 -4.49 -9.07
N ASP A 291 9.63 -3.16 -9.15
CA ASP A 291 10.77 -2.27 -9.38
C ASP A 291 11.95 -2.50 -8.41
N GLU A 292 11.68 -2.91 -7.17
CA GLU A 292 12.70 -3.23 -6.15
C GLU A 292 13.12 -4.71 -6.12
N SER A 293 12.59 -5.59 -7.00
CA SER A 293 12.83 -7.05 -6.89
C SER A 293 14.31 -7.46 -7.04
N GLY A 294 15.12 -6.66 -7.74
CA GLY A 294 16.57 -6.88 -7.84
C GLY A 294 17.36 -6.44 -6.61
N ARG A 295 16.73 -5.75 -5.65
CA ARG A 295 17.33 -5.40 -4.36
C ARG A 295 17.10 -6.49 -3.33
N ASP A 296 17.76 -6.35 -2.17
CA ASP A 296 17.51 -7.23 -1.04
C ASP A 296 16.02 -7.27 -0.65
N GLN A 297 15.59 -8.42 -0.11
CA GLN A 297 14.17 -8.71 0.07
C GLN A 297 13.48 -7.90 1.16
N ASP A 298 14.25 -7.22 2.02
CA ASP A 298 13.72 -6.20 2.92
C ASP A 298 13.20 -5.02 2.08
N HIS A 299 13.99 -4.46 1.17
CA HIS A 299 13.53 -3.39 0.28
C HIS A 299 12.49 -3.87 -0.75
N ALA A 300 12.64 -5.06 -1.32
CA ALA A 300 11.70 -5.56 -2.33
C ALA A 300 10.25 -5.73 -1.83
N GLY A 301 10.09 -6.00 -0.53
CA GLY A 301 8.77 -6.15 0.09
C GLY A 301 8.25 -4.87 0.76
N LEU A 302 9.05 -3.81 0.82
CA LEU A 302 8.76 -2.60 1.60
C LEU A 302 7.43 -1.93 1.19
N SER A 303 7.12 -1.91 -0.11
CA SER A 303 5.85 -1.43 -0.65
C SER A 303 4.63 -2.22 -0.16
N MET A 304 4.79 -3.54 0.05
CA MET A 304 3.67 -4.43 0.42
C MET A 304 3.08 -4.08 1.78
N ALA A 305 3.95 -3.63 2.70
CA ALA A 305 3.56 -3.28 4.05
C ALA A 305 2.39 -2.29 4.07
N THR A 306 2.34 -1.38 3.10
CA THR A 306 1.29 -0.34 2.97
C THR A 306 0.31 -0.58 1.83
N LEU A 307 0.71 -1.32 0.81
CA LEU A 307 -0.15 -1.58 -0.35
C LEU A 307 -1.41 -2.36 0.03
N ALA A 308 -1.29 -3.43 0.82
CA ALA A 308 -2.46 -4.19 1.26
C ALA A 308 -3.45 -3.32 2.05
N PRO A 309 -3.03 -2.59 3.11
CA PRO A 309 -3.87 -1.60 3.79
C PRO A 309 -4.49 -0.54 2.88
N MET A 310 -3.73 -0.03 1.91
CA MET A 310 -4.21 0.99 0.96
C MET A 310 -5.33 0.43 0.07
N CYS A 311 -5.15 -0.77 -0.49
CA CYS A 311 -6.19 -1.42 -1.28
C CYS A 311 -7.45 -1.68 -0.46
N GLN A 312 -7.30 -2.10 0.81
CA GLN A 312 -8.44 -2.32 1.69
C GLN A 312 -9.18 -1.03 2.03
N ALA A 313 -8.46 0.06 2.34
CA ALA A 313 -9.06 1.36 2.62
C ALA A 313 -9.80 1.91 1.40
N ALA A 314 -9.20 1.84 0.21
CA ALA A 314 -9.85 2.22 -1.04
C ALA A 314 -11.12 1.38 -1.29
N TYR A 315 -11.05 0.07 -1.08
CA TYR A 315 -12.19 -0.83 -1.28
C TYR A 315 -13.35 -0.50 -0.33
N ASN A 316 -13.05 -0.16 0.93
CA ASN A 316 -14.06 0.21 1.93
C ASN A 316 -14.80 1.52 1.62
N ILE A 317 -14.24 2.37 0.75
CA ILE A 317 -14.90 3.59 0.24
C ILE A 317 -15.44 3.43 -1.20
N GLY A 318 -15.35 2.23 -1.77
CA GLY A 318 -15.91 1.88 -3.08
C GLY A 318 -14.95 1.96 -4.27
N GLU A 319 -13.65 2.17 -4.05
CA GLU A 319 -12.63 2.13 -5.11
C GLU A 319 -11.89 0.78 -5.13
N ASP A 320 -11.92 0.09 -6.27
CA ASP A 320 -11.38 -1.27 -6.38
C ASP A 320 -9.91 -1.29 -6.86
N LEU A 321 -8.97 -1.01 -5.95
CA LEU A 321 -7.53 -1.10 -6.25
C LEU A 321 -7.02 -2.56 -6.32
N TYR A 322 -7.74 -3.51 -5.71
CA TYR A 322 -7.43 -4.94 -5.86
C TYR A 322 -7.71 -5.43 -7.27
N GLY A 323 -8.71 -4.83 -7.93
CA GLY A 323 -9.19 -5.22 -9.25
C GLY A 323 -8.48 -4.54 -10.41
N ILE A 324 -7.36 -3.86 -10.18
CA ILE A 324 -6.56 -3.28 -11.25
C ILE A 324 -5.88 -4.40 -12.03
N LYS A 325 -6.13 -4.46 -13.35
CA LYS A 325 -5.67 -5.57 -14.19
C LYS A 325 -4.72 -5.14 -15.28
N ALA A 326 -3.82 -6.04 -15.62
CA ALA A 326 -3.10 -6.00 -16.88
C ALA A 326 -4.09 -5.93 -18.04
N ASN A 327 -3.76 -5.16 -19.08
CA ASN A 327 -4.62 -4.93 -20.24
C ASN A 327 -5.89 -4.10 -20.00
N ASP A 328 -6.10 -3.51 -18.81
CA ASP A 328 -7.18 -2.53 -18.64
C ASP A 328 -7.03 -1.43 -19.68
N SER A 329 -8.15 -1.03 -20.28
CA SER A 329 -8.21 0.03 -21.28
C SER A 329 -9.36 0.97 -21.00
N PHE A 330 -9.24 2.19 -21.52
CA PHE A 330 -10.31 3.17 -21.52
C PHE A 330 -10.52 3.70 -22.93
N THR A 331 -11.72 4.21 -23.19
CA THR A 331 -12.09 4.80 -24.48
C THR A 331 -12.33 6.28 -24.28
N THR A 332 -11.63 7.13 -25.03
CA THR A 332 -11.85 8.58 -25.01
C THR A 332 -13.18 8.95 -25.69
N GLU A 333 -13.65 10.18 -25.49
CA GLU A 333 -14.89 10.67 -26.10
C GLU A 333 -14.91 10.56 -27.63
N ASP A 334 -13.75 10.68 -28.28
CA ASP A 334 -13.60 10.52 -29.74
C ASP A 334 -13.51 9.05 -30.21
N GLY A 335 -13.69 8.09 -29.29
CA GLY A 335 -13.76 6.66 -29.57
C GLY A 335 -12.41 5.96 -29.67
N ARG A 336 -11.30 6.60 -29.27
CA ARG A 336 -9.97 5.96 -29.27
C ARG A 336 -9.77 5.15 -28.00
N VAL A 337 -9.26 3.93 -28.15
CA VAL A 337 -8.96 3.02 -27.04
C VAL A 337 -7.50 3.15 -26.65
N TYR A 338 -7.26 3.39 -25.37
CA TYR A 338 -5.93 3.45 -24.77
C TYR A 338 -5.82 2.39 -23.68
N ASN A 339 -4.68 1.70 -23.61
CA ASN A 339 -4.41 0.83 -22.47
C ASN A 339 -4.02 1.71 -21.29
N ARG A 340 -4.69 1.52 -20.15
CA ARG A 340 -4.36 2.18 -18.89
C ARG A 340 -3.07 1.62 -18.30
N TYR A 341 -2.87 0.30 -18.42
CA TYR A 341 -1.71 -0.41 -17.93
C TYR A 341 -1.01 -1.14 -19.08
N PRO A 342 0.27 -1.55 -18.93
CA PRO A 342 0.98 -2.18 -20.03
C PRO A 342 0.24 -3.44 -20.49
N LYS A 343 0.25 -3.65 -21.80
CA LYS A 343 -0.49 -4.74 -22.44
C LYS A 343 0.34 -6.01 -22.32
N TYR A 344 -0.24 -7.03 -21.68
CA TYR A 344 0.32 -8.36 -21.49
C TYR A 344 -0.67 -9.41 -21.97
N ALA A 345 -0.97 -9.40 -23.27
CA ALA A 345 -2.03 -10.23 -23.85
C ALA A 345 -1.77 -11.74 -23.70
N GLU A 346 -0.51 -12.16 -23.62
CA GLU A 346 -0.12 -13.56 -23.40
C GLU A 346 -0.44 -14.08 -22.00
N TYR A 347 -0.52 -13.18 -21.02
CA TYR A 347 -0.79 -13.50 -19.61
C TYR A 347 -2.27 -13.36 -19.23
N GLY A 348 -3.07 -12.75 -20.11
CA GLY A 348 -4.48 -12.53 -19.89
C GLY A 348 -4.78 -11.43 -18.86
N ASP A 349 -5.94 -11.53 -18.23
CA ASP A 349 -6.52 -10.50 -17.37
C ASP A 349 -6.01 -10.60 -15.92
N VAL A 350 -4.71 -10.35 -15.74
CA VAL A 350 -3.97 -10.52 -14.47
C VAL A 350 -4.20 -9.35 -13.52
N ASN A 351 -4.58 -9.61 -12.27
CA ASN A 351 -4.64 -8.56 -11.23
C ASN A 351 -3.21 -8.17 -10.83
N LEU A 352 -2.78 -6.94 -11.11
CA LEU A 352 -1.39 -6.50 -10.93
C LEU A 352 -0.97 -6.52 -9.45
N THR A 353 -1.85 -6.06 -8.57
CA THR A 353 -1.63 -6.11 -7.12
C THR A 353 -1.41 -7.55 -6.66
N LEU A 354 -2.27 -8.50 -7.04
CA LEU A 354 -2.08 -9.91 -6.67
C LEU A 354 -0.77 -10.47 -7.23
N ALA A 355 -0.46 -10.21 -8.50
CA ALA A 355 0.74 -10.72 -9.14
C ALA A 355 2.01 -10.32 -8.37
N PHE A 356 2.06 -9.09 -7.87
CA PHE A 356 3.17 -8.62 -7.03
C PHE A 356 3.30 -9.42 -5.73
N PHE A 357 2.21 -9.58 -4.98
CA PHE A 357 2.21 -10.37 -3.74
C PHE A 357 2.56 -11.84 -4.00
N GLU A 358 2.06 -12.45 -5.08
CA GLU A 358 2.38 -13.82 -5.45
C GLU A 358 3.86 -14.01 -5.82
N TYR A 359 4.46 -13.05 -6.54
CA TYR A 359 5.89 -13.09 -6.89
C TYR A 359 6.77 -13.11 -5.63
N TYR A 360 6.51 -12.20 -4.68
CA TYR A 360 7.29 -12.12 -3.45
C TYR A 360 7.05 -13.30 -2.53
N ALA A 361 5.79 -13.72 -2.36
CA ALA A 361 5.46 -14.87 -1.54
C ALA A 361 6.12 -16.14 -2.08
N LYS A 362 6.10 -16.36 -3.40
CA LYS A 362 6.77 -17.51 -4.01
C LYS A 362 8.26 -17.55 -3.64
N PHE A 363 8.95 -16.42 -3.71
CA PHE A 363 10.38 -16.36 -3.43
C PHE A 363 10.71 -16.48 -1.93
N ASN A 364 9.92 -15.84 -1.07
CA ASN A 364 10.22 -15.68 0.36
C ASN A 364 9.53 -16.69 1.28
N CYS A 365 8.47 -17.39 0.84
CA CYS A 365 7.72 -18.28 1.72
C CYS A 365 8.57 -19.45 2.24
N ASP A 366 9.43 -20.02 1.40
CA ASP A 366 10.37 -21.07 1.78
C ASP A 366 11.79 -20.67 1.36
N PRO A 367 12.62 -20.14 2.28
CA PRO A 367 13.97 -19.70 1.93
C PRO A 367 14.94 -20.85 1.70
N ILE A 368 14.58 -22.09 2.07
CA ILE A 368 15.42 -23.28 1.91
C ILE A 368 15.14 -23.96 0.55
N GLU A 369 13.89 -23.87 0.08
CA GLU A 369 13.50 -24.36 -1.25
C GLU A 369 14.34 -23.69 -2.34
N ALA A 370 14.95 -24.49 -3.23
CA ALA A 370 15.58 -23.96 -4.43
C ALA A 370 14.46 -23.51 -5.38
N VAL A 371 14.44 -22.22 -5.71
CA VAL A 371 13.46 -21.61 -6.62
C VAL A 371 14.20 -20.88 -7.72
N ASP A 372 13.84 -21.16 -8.96
CA ASP A 372 14.31 -20.38 -10.11
C ASP A 372 13.23 -19.35 -10.43
N MET A 373 13.48 -18.09 -10.06
CA MET A 373 12.52 -17.01 -10.28
C MET A 373 12.78 -16.35 -11.62
N PRO A 374 11.73 -16.19 -12.46
CA PRO A 374 11.87 -15.42 -13.69
C PRO A 374 12.13 -13.95 -13.35
N PHE A 375 13.01 -13.30 -14.12
CA PHE A 375 13.35 -11.89 -13.93
C PHE A 375 13.59 -11.22 -15.29
N THR A 376 13.00 -10.06 -15.48
CA THR A 376 13.24 -9.17 -16.63
C THR A 376 14.19 -8.07 -16.16
N TYR A 377 15.23 -7.79 -16.96
CA TYR A 377 16.14 -6.68 -16.71
C TYR A 377 15.36 -5.41 -16.32
N TRP A 378 15.78 -4.76 -15.25
CA TRP A 378 15.20 -3.51 -14.80
C TRP A 378 16.29 -2.54 -14.36
N GLU A 379 16.14 -1.28 -14.75
CA GLU A 379 17.03 -0.21 -14.33
C GLU A 379 16.38 0.59 -13.21
N THR A 380 17.15 0.82 -12.16
CA THR A 380 16.68 1.50 -10.96
C THR A 380 17.56 2.71 -10.66
N ARG A 381 17.20 3.48 -9.64
CA ARG A 381 18.03 4.57 -9.10
C ARG A 381 19.43 4.12 -8.68
N HIS A 382 19.61 2.84 -8.35
CA HIS A 382 20.92 2.25 -7.97
C HIS A 382 21.62 1.53 -9.14
N GLY A 383 21.05 1.59 -10.34
CA GLY A 383 21.59 1.01 -11.55
C GLY A 383 20.87 -0.25 -12.00
N GLN A 384 21.55 -0.97 -12.88
CA GLN A 384 21.05 -2.12 -13.62
C GLN A 384 20.88 -3.37 -12.75
N GLN A 385 19.73 -4.04 -12.84
CA GLN A 385 19.44 -5.32 -12.18
C GLN A 385 19.11 -6.37 -13.24
N ASN A 386 19.70 -7.56 -13.12
CA ASN A 386 19.53 -8.66 -14.09
C ASN A 386 18.92 -9.92 -13.47
N GLU A 387 18.82 -9.98 -12.14
CA GLU A 387 18.29 -11.11 -11.40
C GLU A 387 17.64 -10.64 -10.10
N ILE A 388 16.78 -11.47 -9.53
CA ILE A 388 16.27 -11.27 -8.18
C ILE A 388 17.40 -11.38 -7.16
N SER A 389 17.42 -10.51 -6.14
CA SER A 389 18.42 -10.64 -5.08
C SER A 389 18.04 -11.72 -4.07
N TYR A 390 18.96 -12.64 -3.82
CA TYR A 390 18.86 -13.60 -2.73
C TYR A 390 19.16 -13.00 -1.34
N GLN A 391 19.66 -11.76 -1.27
CA GLN A 391 19.96 -11.11 0.00
C GLN A 391 18.66 -10.89 0.79
N GLY A 392 18.63 -11.34 2.04
CA GLY A 392 17.46 -11.20 2.91
C GLY A 392 16.30 -12.14 2.58
N ARG A 393 16.48 -13.13 1.68
CA ARG A 393 15.44 -14.09 1.33
C ARG A 393 14.80 -14.75 2.55
N GLY A 394 13.47 -14.83 2.54
CA GLY A 394 12.68 -15.29 3.68
C GLY A 394 12.17 -14.18 4.58
N HIS A 395 12.43 -12.92 4.23
CA HIS A 395 11.93 -11.76 4.96
C HIS A 395 10.39 -11.75 4.98
N PHE A 396 9.84 -11.33 6.12
CA PHE A 396 8.41 -11.32 6.39
C PHE A 396 7.85 -9.92 6.22
N TYR A 397 6.71 -9.82 5.54
CA TYR A 397 5.86 -8.64 5.56
C TYR A 397 4.44 -9.05 5.89
N ALA A 398 3.81 -8.33 6.81
CA ALA A 398 2.41 -8.54 7.16
C ALA A 398 1.47 -8.13 6.00
N GLY A 399 0.24 -8.63 6.03
CA GLY A 399 -0.82 -8.29 5.07
C GLY A 399 -1.28 -9.44 4.17
N TYR A 400 -0.57 -10.57 4.19
CA TYR A 400 -0.93 -11.72 3.35
C TYR A 400 -2.27 -12.36 3.69
N GLU A 401 -2.71 -12.35 4.96
CA GLU A 401 -4.07 -12.80 5.31
C GLU A 401 -5.15 -11.90 4.69
N MET A 402 -4.90 -10.57 4.63
CA MET A 402 -5.80 -9.59 4.00
C MET A 402 -5.86 -9.80 2.48
N ILE A 403 -4.69 -9.90 1.83
CA ILE A 403 -4.59 -10.16 0.39
C ILE A 403 -5.30 -11.47 0.03
N TYR A 404 -4.90 -12.58 0.67
CA TYR A 404 -5.47 -13.89 0.37
C TYR A 404 -6.98 -13.90 0.59
N SER A 405 -7.46 -13.35 1.71
CA SER A 405 -8.88 -13.36 2.02
C SER A 405 -9.71 -12.54 1.02
N HIS A 406 -9.20 -11.38 0.59
CA HIS A 406 -9.88 -10.57 -0.42
C HIS A 406 -9.98 -11.33 -1.75
N TYR A 407 -8.86 -11.80 -2.31
CA TYR A 407 -8.89 -12.44 -3.62
C TYR A 407 -9.70 -13.74 -3.62
N LYS A 408 -9.59 -14.55 -2.56
CA LYS A 408 -10.34 -15.80 -2.47
C LYS A 408 -11.83 -15.59 -2.24
N HIS A 409 -12.21 -14.80 -1.23
CA HIS A 409 -13.59 -14.76 -0.75
C HIS A 409 -14.42 -13.63 -1.38
N VAL A 410 -13.79 -12.60 -1.91
CA VAL A 410 -14.47 -11.47 -2.58
C VAL A 410 -14.37 -11.60 -4.09
N LYS A 411 -13.16 -11.73 -4.64
CA LYS A 411 -12.96 -11.79 -6.10
C LYS A 411 -13.07 -13.18 -6.71
N GLY A 412 -12.95 -14.25 -5.92
CA GLY A 412 -12.92 -15.62 -6.43
C GLY A 412 -11.69 -15.93 -7.30
N VAL A 413 -10.57 -15.23 -7.07
CA VAL A 413 -9.30 -15.40 -7.79
C VAL A 413 -8.35 -16.26 -6.97
N SER A 414 -7.63 -17.17 -7.64
CA SER A 414 -6.64 -18.04 -7.00
C SER A 414 -5.41 -17.25 -6.55
N ALA A 415 -5.03 -17.40 -5.28
CA ALA A 415 -3.87 -16.73 -4.65
C ALA A 415 -3.04 -17.74 -3.84
N PRO A 416 -2.41 -18.74 -4.48
CA PRO A 416 -1.84 -19.91 -3.83
C PRO A 416 -0.58 -19.61 -3.01
N TYR A 417 0.31 -18.71 -3.46
CA TYR A 417 1.48 -18.32 -2.68
C TYR A 417 1.10 -17.35 -1.58
N SER A 418 0.15 -16.44 -1.81
CA SER A 418 -0.39 -15.61 -0.72
C SER A 418 -1.06 -16.47 0.36
N LYS A 419 -1.79 -17.52 -0.05
CA LYS A 419 -2.34 -18.53 0.87
C LYS A 419 -1.23 -19.21 1.68
N LYS A 420 -0.20 -19.73 1.00
CA LYS A 420 0.93 -20.43 1.64
C LYS A 420 1.65 -19.52 2.64
N PHE A 421 1.84 -18.26 2.29
CA PHE A 421 2.46 -17.25 3.16
C PHE A 421 1.58 -16.97 4.38
N ALA A 422 0.28 -16.71 4.19
CA ALA A 422 -0.66 -16.50 5.29
C ALA A 422 -0.73 -17.71 6.23
N GLU A 423 -0.79 -18.92 5.68
CA GLU A 423 -0.80 -20.18 6.44
C GLU A 423 0.47 -20.41 7.26
N LYS A 424 1.63 -19.96 6.76
CA LYS A 424 2.92 -20.10 7.45
C LYS A 424 2.96 -19.28 8.75
N TYR A 425 2.40 -18.08 8.76
CA TYR A 425 2.51 -17.17 9.91
C TYR A 425 1.26 -17.11 10.80
N ARG A 426 0.10 -17.60 10.32
CA ARG A 426 -1.15 -17.73 11.09
C ARG A 426 -1.02 -18.43 12.46
N PRO A 427 -0.27 -19.54 12.62
CA PRO A 427 -0.23 -20.26 13.90
C PRO A 427 0.46 -19.46 15.02
N ALA A 428 0.03 -19.67 16.27
CA ALA A 428 0.66 -19.09 17.46
C ALA A 428 2.14 -19.46 17.63
N THR A 429 2.57 -20.56 17.02
CA THR A 429 3.94 -21.07 17.06
C THR A 429 4.83 -20.52 15.96
N SER A 430 4.30 -19.67 15.06
CA SER A 430 5.09 -19.06 14.01
C SER A 430 6.04 -18.00 14.60
N ILE A 431 7.05 -17.59 13.84
CA ILE A 431 7.96 -16.50 14.22
C ILE A 431 7.28 -15.12 14.18
N HIS A 432 6.11 -15.02 13.54
CA HIS A 432 5.25 -13.83 13.43
C HIS A 432 3.80 -14.24 13.71
N PRO A 433 3.48 -14.62 14.96
CA PRO A 433 2.22 -15.30 15.29
C PRO A 433 1.01 -14.45 14.93
N PHE A 434 0.01 -15.06 14.28
CA PHE A 434 -1.23 -14.41 13.84
C PHE A 434 -1.01 -13.20 12.91
N GLU A 435 0.10 -13.21 12.18
CA GLU A 435 0.59 -12.15 11.29
C GLU A 435 1.04 -10.88 12.04
N TYR A 436 1.60 -11.04 13.26
CA TYR A 436 2.17 -9.96 14.05
C TYR A 436 3.54 -9.47 13.55
N ASP A 437 3.67 -8.16 13.42
CA ASP A 437 4.94 -7.49 13.12
C ASP A 437 5.13 -6.17 13.90
N ASN A 438 6.38 -5.73 14.01
CA ASN A 438 6.72 -4.44 14.61
C ASN A 438 6.83 -3.31 13.57
N ASP A 439 7.17 -3.63 12.33
CA ASP A 439 7.41 -2.65 11.28
C ASP A 439 6.12 -2.26 10.55
N PHE A 440 5.06 -3.09 10.62
CA PHE A 440 3.69 -2.69 10.28
C PHE A 440 2.67 -3.24 11.31
N PRO A 441 1.45 -2.69 11.45
CA PRO A 441 0.47 -3.09 12.47
C PRO A 441 -0.10 -4.52 12.34
N GLY A 442 0.61 -5.44 11.69
CA GLY A 442 0.18 -6.79 11.40
C GLY A 442 -0.60 -7.44 12.54
N ILE A 443 -1.88 -7.72 12.29
CA ILE A 443 -2.75 -8.67 13.00
C ILE A 443 -3.75 -9.18 11.94
N GLY A 444 -3.18 -9.71 10.86
CA GLY A 444 -3.92 -10.18 9.69
C GLY A 444 -4.95 -11.25 10.07
N THR A 445 -4.54 -12.24 10.87
CA THR A 445 -5.40 -13.38 11.20
C THR A 445 -6.63 -12.99 12.03
N LEU A 446 -6.50 -12.10 13.01
CA LEU A 446 -7.65 -11.71 13.85
C LEU A 446 -8.74 -11.02 13.04
N MET A 447 -8.36 -10.09 12.17
CA MET A 447 -9.31 -9.20 11.49
C MET A 447 -9.69 -9.68 10.09
N PHE A 448 -8.78 -10.36 9.38
CA PHE A 448 -8.97 -10.67 7.96
C PHE A 448 -9.19 -12.14 7.64
N TYR A 449 -8.88 -13.09 8.54
CA TYR A 449 -9.19 -14.48 8.26
C TYR A 449 -10.71 -14.69 8.12
N LYS A 450 -11.14 -15.33 7.02
CA LYS A 450 -12.56 -15.62 6.74
C LYS A 450 -12.88 -17.13 6.63
N GLY A 451 -11.93 -18.01 6.99
CA GLY A 451 -12.13 -19.47 6.90
C GLY A 451 -11.41 -20.14 5.72
N GLU A 452 -11.54 -21.46 5.63
CA GLU A 452 -11.13 -22.24 4.44
C GLU A 452 -12.20 -22.28 3.35
#